data_AF-A0AAV7ZSU5-F1
#
_entry.id   AF-A0AAV7ZSU5-F1
#
_cell.length_a   1.000
_cell.length_b   1.000
_cell.length_c   1.000
_cell.angle_alpha   90.00
_cell.angle_beta   90.00
_cell.angle_gamma   90.00
#
_symmetry.space_group_name_H-M   'P 1'
#
loop_
_entity.id
_entity.type
_entity.pdbx_description
1 polymer ?
#
loop_
_entity_poly.entity_id
_entity_poly.type
_entity_poly.pdbx_seq_one_letter_code
_entity_poly.pdbx_strand_id
1 'polypeptide(L)'
;MEFEDLTNLQKIGKTFQSNFFKLIRNDNEIQKKNLRKEQKKVKEDQNKSTEKGKQQEQEREKEKEKEKEKEKEQVQEQEQEQEKEKEKEIPEENSASNIYTEQSKLIIELTNSKNKSNFNGKAIFKRLKIDPDRVIKRIDVSCQETINNGFLIFLTYLVVPFFKSRSQTTTEQNKTRRKKRNKEYYKKRKEEEKKIDKKMLQVEVLKYYRTFVLEPLPESKKFFIRLDQLQSVKASVEEIMKYGGNRLKRIMTEKEKEKETGNQVETRNNSNKNKNKNNKAQNSKTSTKGNGKKSMSQLIQDRNFSNKNKKKKTLKVTNTKPVQRKVKTKPTPKTRNTSQNQRYSQPRNFKKKTQSVERDPKKTVFVGGLDLQTTNQELKKTMEQFGAVDSAFTPKFETFGFVQFNSITEAKKAIMNRKTILIRKKKIFIREYRERK
;
A
#
# COMPACT_ATOMS: atom_id res chain seq x y z
N MET A 1 57.66 -49.08 -28.32
CA MET A 1 57.11 -48.29 -27.20
C MET A 1 56.65 -49.27 -26.17
N GLU A 2 57.44 -49.40 -25.12
CA GLU A 2 57.24 -50.38 -24.06
C GLU A 2 56.10 -49.92 -23.15
N PHE A 3 55.48 -50.85 -22.43
CA PHE A 3 54.32 -50.58 -21.56
C PHE A 3 54.63 -49.53 -20.47
N GLU A 4 55.91 -49.33 -20.14
CA GLU A 4 56.37 -48.35 -19.17
C GLU A 4 56.13 -46.89 -19.61
N ASP A 5 56.25 -46.58 -20.90
CA ASP A 5 56.07 -45.22 -21.43
C ASP A 5 54.63 -44.71 -21.23
N LEU A 6 53.64 -45.60 -21.39
CA LEU A 6 52.22 -45.30 -21.18
C LEU A 6 51.92 -44.95 -19.72
N THR A 7 52.57 -45.63 -18.76
CA THR A 7 52.37 -45.34 -17.34
C THR A 7 52.96 -44.00 -16.91
N ASN A 8 54.10 -43.62 -17.50
CA ASN A 8 54.73 -42.32 -17.27
C ASN A 8 53.89 -41.19 -17.86
N LEU A 9 53.32 -41.38 -19.05
CA LEU A 9 52.40 -40.42 -19.65
C LEU A 9 51.13 -40.17 -18.80
N GLN A 10 50.57 -41.24 -18.21
CA GLN A 10 49.42 -41.12 -17.30
C GLN A 10 49.77 -40.38 -16.00
N LYS A 11 50.96 -40.58 -15.44
CA LYS A 11 51.43 -39.83 -14.26
C LYS A 11 51.58 -38.35 -14.59
N ILE A 12 52.15 -38.00 -15.74
CA ILE A 12 52.28 -36.62 -16.23
C ILE A 12 50.90 -35.99 -16.45
N GLY A 13 49.94 -36.73 -17.01
CA GLY A 13 48.56 -36.25 -17.16
C GLY A 13 47.90 -35.90 -15.82
N LYS A 14 48.08 -36.74 -14.79
CA LYS A 14 47.52 -36.51 -13.45
C LYS A 14 48.17 -35.31 -12.74
N THR A 15 49.49 -35.15 -12.85
CA THR A 15 50.18 -33.98 -12.27
C THR A 15 49.79 -32.69 -12.98
N PHE A 16 49.66 -32.70 -14.31
CA PHE A 16 49.18 -31.56 -15.08
C PHE A 16 47.75 -31.16 -14.68
N GLN A 17 46.82 -32.12 -14.59
CA GLN A 17 45.45 -31.84 -14.16
C GLN A 17 45.40 -31.28 -12.73
N SER A 18 46.17 -31.83 -11.79
CA SER A 18 46.24 -31.34 -10.41
C SER A 18 46.74 -29.90 -10.35
N ASN A 19 47.80 -29.57 -11.09
CA ASN A 19 48.36 -28.23 -11.15
C ASN A 19 47.40 -27.23 -11.84
N PHE A 20 46.72 -27.66 -12.90
CA PHE A 20 45.71 -26.85 -13.58
C PHE A 20 44.54 -26.48 -12.66
N PHE A 21 44.01 -27.44 -11.88
CA PHE A 21 42.94 -27.15 -10.92
C PHE A 21 43.40 -26.26 -9.75
N LYS A 22 44.66 -26.38 -9.31
CA LYS A 22 45.24 -25.48 -8.30
C LYS A 22 45.31 -24.03 -8.83
N LEU A 23 45.73 -23.85 -10.08
CA LEU A 23 45.78 -22.53 -10.72
C LEU A 23 44.38 -21.89 -10.78
N ILE A 24 43.38 -22.65 -11.25
CA ILE A 24 41.99 -22.17 -11.31
C ILE A 24 41.45 -21.78 -9.92
N ARG A 25 41.77 -22.54 -8.86
CA ARG A 25 41.35 -22.19 -7.50
C ARG A 25 41.99 -20.88 -7.04
N ASN A 26 43.28 -20.67 -7.31
CA ASN A 26 43.98 -19.44 -6.93
C ASN A 26 43.39 -18.21 -7.65
N ASP A 27 43.12 -18.31 -8.95
CA ASP A 27 42.51 -17.20 -9.71
C ASP A 27 41.12 -16.84 -9.17
N ASN A 28 40.31 -17.84 -8.84
CA ASN A 28 38.99 -17.61 -8.23
C ASN A 28 39.10 -16.96 -6.84
N GLU A 29 40.10 -17.31 -6.03
CA GLU A 29 40.33 -16.66 -4.75
C GLU A 29 40.76 -15.19 -4.90
N ILE A 30 41.63 -14.89 -5.88
CA ILE A 30 42.05 -13.53 -6.19
C ILE A 30 40.86 -12.69 -6.64
N GLN A 31 40.03 -13.20 -7.56
CA GLN A 31 38.82 -12.53 -8.02
C GLN A 31 37.84 -12.27 -6.86
N LYS A 32 37.66 -13.25 -5.96
CA LYS A 32 36.80 -13.10 -4.78
C LYS A 32 37.34 -12.07 -3.79
N LYS A 33 38.66 -11.96 -3.61
CA LYS A 33 39.30 -10.92 -2.78
C LYS A 33 39.10 -9.53 -3.40
N ASN A 34 39.26 -9.38 -4.71
CA ASN A 34 39.04 -8.11 -5.41
C ASN A 34 37.57 -7.66 -5.32
N LEU A 35 36.62 -8.58 -5.53
CA LEU A 35 35.19 -8.29 -5.40
C LEU A 35 34.82 -7.85 -3.97
N ARG A 36 35.43 -8.45 -2.95
CA ARG A 36 35.22 -8.03 -1.54
C ARG A 36 35.79 -6.64 -1.26
N LYS A 37 36.94 -6.27 -1.84
CA LYS A 37 37.52 -4.93 -1.71
C LYS A 37 36.62 -3.88 -2.37
N GLU A 38 36.13 -4.16 -3.57
CA GLU A 38 35.22 -3.26 -4.30
C GLU A 38 33.89 -3.08 -3.57
N GLN A 39 33.30 -4.16 -3.04
CA GLN A 39 32.08 -4.07 -2.22
C GLN A 39 32.27 -3.28 -0.92
N LYS A 40 33.46 -3.32 -0.30
CA LYS A 40 33.77 -2.49 0.87
C LYS A 40 33.84 -1.02 0.48
N LYS A 41 34.52 -0.68 -0.61
CA LYS A 41 34.62 0.69 -1.12
C LYS A 41 33.25 1.29 -1.43
N VAL A 42 32.38 0.55 -2.12
CA VAL A 42 31.01 0.99 -2.42
C VAL A 42 30.19 1.25 -1.15
N LYS A 43 30.36 0.43 -0.09
CA LYS A 43 29.68 0.66 1.18
C LYS A 43 30.19 1.89 1.92
N GLU A 44 31.49 2.15 1.88
CA GLU A 44 32.08 3.36 2.46
C GLU A 44 31.58 4.62 1.75
N ASP A 45 31.51 4.60 0.42
CA ASP A 45 30.99 5.73 -0.37
C ASP A 45 29.50 5.98 -0.10
N GLN A 46 28.69 4.92 0.04
CA GLN A 46 27.27 5.03 0.42
C GLN A 46 27.07 5.58 1.84
N ASN A 47 27.94 5.22 2.79
CA ASN A 47 27.86 5.76 4.15
C ASN A 47 28.22 7.25 4.15
N LYS A 48 29.28 7.65 3.42
CA LYS A 48 29.67 9.06 3.27
C LYS A 48 28.58 9.92 2.63
N SER A 49 27.88 9.41 1.60
CA SER A 49 26.76 10.16 0.99
C SER A 49 25.58 10.30 1.95
N THR A 50 25.32 9.28 2.77
CA THR A 50 24.22 9.31 3.75
C THR A 50 24.49 10.29 4.89
N GLU A 51 25.74 10.39 5.37
CA GLU A 51 26.13 11.37 6.39
C GLU A 51 26.03 12.81 5.88
N LYS A 52 26.47 13.08 4.63
CA LYS A 52 26.28 14.41 4.01
C LYS A 52 24.81 14.80 3.88
N GLY A 53 23.94 13.86 3.51
CA GLY A 53 22.51 14.11 3.43
C GLY A 53 21.89 14.48 4.78
N LYS A 54 22.29 13.81 5.86
CA LYS A 54 21.81 14.12 7.22
C LYS A 54 22.27 15.49 7.72
N GLN A 55 23.51 15.89 7.42
CA GLN A 55 24.02 17.23 7.76
C GLN A 55 23.22 18.33 7.03
N GLN A 56 22.97 18.13 5.73
CA GLN A 56 22.18 19.08 4.94
C GLN A 56 20.71 19.18 5.42
N GLU A 57 20.12 18.07 5.86
CA GLU A 57 18.76 18.06 6.42
C GLU A 57 18.71 18.81 7.76
N GLN A 58 19.69 18.61 8.64
CA GLN A 58 19.81 19.36 9.90
C GLN A 58 20.02 20.87 9.68
N GLU A 59 20.78 21.28 8.67
CA GLU A 59 20.94 22.70 8.33
C GLU A 59 19.63 23.33 7.85
N ARG A 60 18.85 22.61 7.03
CA ARG A 60 17.53 23.07 6.57
C ARG A 60 16.51 23.16 7.70
N GLU A 61 16.56 22.27 8.68
CA GLU A 61 15.70 22.36 9.86
C GLU A 61 16.03 23.58 10.71
N LYS A 62 17.33 23.86 10.94
CA LYS A 62 17.78 25.07 11.65
C LYS A 62 17.39 26.36 10.92
N GLU A 63 17.42 26.37 9.59
CA GLU A 63 17.02 27.54 8.80
C GLU A 63 15.50 27.81 8.92
N LYS A 64 14.68 26.75 8.89
CA LYS A 64 13.23 26.86 9.11
C LYS A 64 12.86 27.29 10.53
N GLU A 65 13.63 26.90 11.54
CA GLU A 65 13.40 27.38 12.91
C GLU A 65 13.69 28.88 13.03
N LYS A 66 14.78 29.36 12.42
CA LYS A 66 15.10 30.80 12.37
C LYS A 66 14.03 31.62 11.63
N GLU A 67 13.48 31.09 10.55
CA GLU A 67 12.40 31.75 9.80
C GLU A 67 11.13 31.88 10.65
N LYS A 68 10.76 30.84 11.40
CA LYS A 68 9.62 30.88 12.34
C LYS A 68 9.83 31.82 13.52
N GLU A 69 11.06 31.99 14.01
CA GLU A 69 11.35 32.98 15.06
C GLU A 69 11.16 34.41 14.53
N LYS A 70 11.63 34.70 13.31
CA LYS A 70 11.40 36.01 12.66
C LYS A 70 9.93 36.30 12.42
N GLU A 71 9.14 35.30 11.99
CA GLU A 71 7.69 35.47 11.84
C GLU A 71 7.00 35.79 13.17
N LYS A 72 7.42 35.17 14.27
CA LYS A 72 6.88 35.46 15.61
C LYS A 72 7.23 36.87 16.09
N GLU A 73 8.46 37.33 15.85
CA GLU A 73 8.86 38.71 16.18
C GLU A 73 8.04 39.73 15.39
N GLN A 74 7.82 39.51 14.09
CA GLN A 74 6.98 40.37 13.26
C GLN A 74 5.52 40.43 13.74
N VAL A 75 4.94 39.29 14.12
CA VAL A 75 3.57 39.26 14.67
C VAL A 75 3.49 40.01 16.00
N GLN A 76 4.51 39.87 16.86
CA GLN A 76 4.55 40.57 18.14
C GLN A 76 4.70 42.09 17.97
N GLU A 77 5.48 42.56 17.00
CA GLU A 77 5.57 43.99 16.65
C GLU A 77 4.23 44.53 16.13
N GLN A 78 3.54 43.78 15.27
CA GLN A 78 2.21 44.17 14.75
C GLN A 78 1.15 44.24 15.86
N GLU A 79 1.16 43.32 16.82
CA GLU A 79 0.26 43.35 17.97
C GLU A 79 0.50 44.59 18.85
N GLN A 80 1.76 44.96 19.09
CA GLN A 80 2.10 46.17 19.86
C GLN A 80 1.69 47.47 19.14
N GLU A 81 1.77 47.52 17.81
CA GLU A 81 1.27 48.67 17.04
C GLU A 81 -0.26 48.79 17.13
N GLN A 82 -0.99 47.68 17.03
CA GLN A 82 -2.46 47.67 17.16
C GLN A 82 -2.94 48.07 18.55
N GLU A 83 -2.21 47.72 19.62
CA GLU A 83 -2.54 48.17 20.97
C GLU A 83 -2.34 49.68 21.13
N LYS A 84 -1.28 50.25 20.55
CA LYS A 84 -1.01 51.71 20.58
C LYS A 84 -2.04 52.52 19.78
N GLU A 85 -2.62 51.96 18.72
CA GLU A 85 -3.70 52.62 17.97
C GLU A 85 -5.01 52.63 18.77
N LYS A 86 -5.34 51.53 19.47
CA LYS A 86 -6.56 51.45 20.29
C LYS A 86 -6.57 52.43 21.47
N GLU A 87 -5.42 52.76 22.05
CA GLU A 87 -5.34 53.76 23.13
C GLU A 87 -5.59 55.20 22.65
N LYS A 88 -5.50 55.48 21.34
CA LYS A 88 -5.75 56.82 20.78
C LYS A 88 -7.21 57.07 20.40
N GLU A 89 -8.05 56.05 20.39
CA GLU A 89 -9.49 56.15 20.08
C GLU A 89 -10.37 56.04 21.33
N ILE A 90 -10.08 56.83 22.37
CA ILE A 90 -11.05 57.05 23.46
C ILE A 90 -11.76 58.38 23.18
N PRO A 91 -12.98 58.38 22.60
CA PRO A 91 -13.82 59.57 22.60
C PRO A 91 -14.30 59.84 24.04
N GLU A 92 -13.97 61.02 24.55
CA GLU A 92 -14.69 61.65 25.67
C GLU A 92 -16.15 61.84 25.23
N GLU A 93 -17.04 60.93 25.61
CA GLU A 93 -18.46 61.23 25.86
C GLU A 93 -19.24 59.96 26.22
N ASN A 94 -19.77 59.93 27.45
CA ASN A 94 -21.13 59.53 27.84
C ASN A 94 -21.17 58.81 29.20
N SER A 95 -21.70 59.53 30.18
CA SER A 95 -21.93 59.12 31.58
C SER A 95 -22.90 57.94 31.77
N ALA A 96 -23.43 57.35 30.69
CA ALA A 96 -24.32 56.18 30.74
C ALA A 96 -23.58 54.84 30.84
N SER A 97 -22.29 54.77 30.48
CA SER A 97 -21.51 53.52 30.55
C SER A 97 -21.16 53.10 31.98
N ASN A 98 -21.25 54.02 32.95
CA ASN A 98 -20.84 53.73 34.33
C ASN A 98 -21.85 52.84 35.09
N ILE A 99 -23.09 52.72 34.59
CA ILE A 99 -24.12 51.88 35.20
C ILE A 99 -23.87 50.39 34.89
N TYR A 100 -23.36 50.09 33.70
CA TYR A 100 -23.07 48.70 33.30
C TYR A 100 -21.78 48.17 33.93
N THR A 101 -20.76 49.00 34.12
CA THR A 101 -19.53 48.61 34.82
C THR A 101 -19.78 48.33 36.31
N GLU A 102 -20.61 49.13 36.99
CA GLU A 102 -21.00 48.88 38.37
C GLU A 102 -21.88 47.62 38.52
N GLN A 103 -22.81 47.37 37.58
CA GLN A 103 -23.59 46.11 37.56
C GLN A 103 -22.70 44.88 37.32
N SER A 104 -21.69 45.00 36.46
CA SER A 104 -20.75 43.91 36.16
C SER A 104 -19.88 43.56 37.37
N LYS A 105 -19.39 44.56 38.10
CA LYS A 105 -18.62 44.37 39.35
C LYS A 105 -19.44 43.67 40.42
N LEU A 106 -20.71 44.05 40.60
CA LEU A 106 -21.63 43.46 41.58
C LEU A 106 -21.91 41.98 41.27
N ILE A 107 -22.04 41.61 39.99
CA ILE A 107 -22.21 40.22 39.58
C ILE A 107 -20.94 39.40 39.88
N ILE A 108 -19.75 39.96 39.61
CA ILE A 108 -18.47 39.28 39.86
C ILE A 108 -18.22 39.08 41.36
N GLU A 109 -18.51 40.08 42.20
CA GLU A 109 -18.42 39.95 43.67
C GLU A 109 -19.38 38.88 44.22
N LEU A 110 -20.61 38.82 43.71
CA LEU A 110 -21.59 37.80 44.12
C LEU A 110 -21.15 36.38 43.73
N THR A 111 -20.48 36.20 42.58
CA THR A 111 -19.92 34.90 42.18
C THR A 111 -18.67 34.48 42.95
N ASN A 112 -17.89 35.43 43.46
CA ASN A 112 -16.65 35.16 44.18
C ASN A 112 -16.82 34.98 45.70
N SER A 113 -18.00 35.30 46.25
CA SER A 113 -18.37 35.01 47.63
C SER A 113 -18.41 33.50 47.89
N LYS A 114 -17.44 32.99 48.66
CA LYS A 114 -17.23 31.56 48.93
C LYS A 114 -18.22 30.94 49.93
N ASN A 115 -19.16 31.70 50.49
CA ASN A 115 -20.12 31.20 51.48
C ASN A 115 -21.47 30.87 50.83
N LYS A 116 -21.57 29.65 50.27
CA LYS A 116 -22.76 29.15 49.57
C LYS A 116 -23.94 28.74 50.45
N SER A 117 -23.87 28.83 51.78
CA SER A 117 -24.89 28.22 52.65
C SER A 117 -26.11 29.08 52.97
N ASN A 118 -26.15 30.38 52.63
CA ASN A 118 -27.31 31.25 52.91
C ASN A 118 -27.63 32.25 51.79
N PHE A 119 -27.62 31.80 50.54
CA PHE A 119 -28.00 32.66 49.41
C PHE A 119 -29.54 32.69 49.23
N ASN A 120 -30.20 33.65 49.90
CA ASN A 120 -31.65 33.82 49.81
C ASN A 120 -32.02 34.65 48.55
N GLY A 121 -32.04 33.99 47.39
CA GLY A 121 -32.24 34.63 46.08
C GLY A 121 -33.50 35.52 45.97
N LYS A 122 -34.53 35.28 46.79
CA LYS A 122 -35.76 36.08 46.82
C LYS A 122 -35.54 37.55 47.19
N ALA A 123 -34.55 37.88 48.00
CA ALA A 123 -34.27 39.27 48.39
C ALA A 123 -33.65 40.09 47.25
N ILE A 124 -32.87 39.44 46.38
CA ILE A 124 -32.16 40.08 45.27
C ILE A 124 -33.12 40.40 44.12
N PHE A 125 -34.01 39.47 43.77
CA PHE A 125 -35.05 39.72 42.75
C PHE A 125 -36.01 40.85 43.16
N LYS A 126 -36.32 40.96 44.46
CA LYS A 126 -37.16 42.04 45.00
C LYS A 126 -36.49 43.42 44.92
N ARG A 127 -35.16 43.49 45.06
CA ARG A 127 -34.38 44.74 44.89
C ARG A 127 -34.25 45.15 43.43
N LEU A 128 -34.15 44.18 42.51
CA LEU A 128 -33.96 44.44 41.08
C LEU A 128 -35.28 44.68 40.32
N LYS A 129 -36.45 44.49 40.94
CA LYS A 129 -37.78 44.57 40.31
C LYS A 129 -37.91 43.66 39.07
N ILE A 130 -37.27 42.49 39.08
CA ILE A 130 -37.31 41.53 37.98
C ILE A 130 -38.27 40.39 38.34
N ASP A 131 -39.23 40.11 37.46
CA ASP A 131 -40.21 39.04 37.64
C ASP A 131 -39.55 37.65 37.43
N PRO A 132 -39.49 36.80 38.47
CA PRO A 132 -38.74 35.54 38.42
C PRO A 132 -39.32 34.54 37.40
N ASP A 133 -40.63 34.55 37.19
CA ASP A 133 -41.32 33.62 36.28
C ASP A 133 -40.99 33.87 34.80
N ARG A 134 -40.57 35.10 34.45
CA ARG A 134 -40.12 35.44 33.10
C ARG A 134 -38.70 34.95 32.81
N VAL A 135 -37.86 34.87 33.84
CA VAL A 135 -36.47 34.42 33.72
C VAL A 135 -36.42 32.89 33.60
N ILE A 136 -37.21 32.18 34.41
CA ILE A 136 -37.26 30.71 34.41
C ILE A 136 -37.75 30.18 33.05
N LYS A 137 -38.75 30.83 32.41
CA LYS A 137 -39.23 30.44 31.07
C LYS A 137 -38.23 30.63 29.94
N ARG A 138 -37.19 31.46 30.10
CA ARG A 138 -36.13 31.64 29.08
C ARG A 138 -34.97 30.66 29.21
N ILE A 139 -34.73 30.13 30.42
CA ILE A 139 -33.62 29.22 30.68
C ILE A 139 -33.89 27.82 30.08
N ASP A 140 -35.16 27.35 30.09
CA ASP A 140 -35.52 26.04 29.52
C ASP A 140 -35.24 25.92 28.02
N VAL A 141 -35.24 27.04 27.28
CA VAL A 141 -35.03 27.02 25.82
C VAL A 141 -33.53 27.07 25.46
N SER A 142 -32.67 27.62 26.33
CA SER A 142 -31.24 27.79 26.04
C SER A 142 -30.36 26.65 26.54
N CYS A 143 -30.79 25.85 27.51
CA CYS A 143 -29.92 24.86 28.16
C CYS A 143 -29.79 23.51 27.41
N GLN A 144 -30.64 23.23 26.42
CA GLN A 144 -30.56 21.95 25.67
C GLN A 144 -29.48 21.92 24.58
N GLU A 145 -29.00 23.08 24.09
CA GLU A 145 -27.95 23.11 23.05
C GLU A 145 -26.52 23.11 23.63
N THR A 146 -26.31 23.66 24.82
CA THR A 146 -24.97 23.81 25.42
C THR A 146 -24.46 22.53 26.08
N ILE A 147 -25.35 21.68 26.61
CA ILE A 147 -24.99 20.42 27.28
C ILE A 147 -24.37 19.41 26.29
N ASN A 148 -24.80 19.44 25.02
CA ASN A 148 -24.29 18.52 23.99
C ASN A 148 -22.89 18.91 23.49
N ASN A 149 -22.53 20.19 23.53
CA ASN A 149 -21.20 20.65 23.08
C ASN A 149 -20.12 20.56 24.18
N GLY A 150 -20.50 20.70 25.46
CA GLY A 150 -19.57 20.56 26.58
C GLY A 150 -19.09 19.12 26.82
N PHE A 151 -19.94 18.12 26.55
CA PHE A 151 -19.63 16.71 26.81
C PHE A 151 -18.59 16.13 25.84
N LEU A 152 -18.46 16.70 24.64
CA LEU A 152 -17.50 16.27 23.61
C LEU A 152 -16.07 16.75 23.89
N ILE A 153 -15.90 17.89 24.58
CA ILE A 153 -14.59 18.45 24.93
C ILE A 153 -13.99 17.70 26.14
N PHE A 154 -14.83 17.17 27.03
CA PHE A 154 -14.38 16.45 28.22
C PHE A 154 -13.83 15.04 27.91
N LEU A 155 -14.30 14.40 26.83
CA LEU A 155 -13.85 13.05 26.43
C LEU A 155 -12.51 13.04 25.69
N THR A 156 -12.07 14.17 25.11
CA THR A 156 -10.76 14.29 24.45
C THR A 156 -9.59 14.40 25.44
N TYR A 157 -9.83 14.84 26.68
CA TYR A 157 -8.77 15.07 27.68
C TYR A 157 -8.48 13.87 28.60
N LEU A 158 -9.29 12.81 28.56
CA LEU A 158 -9.21 11.69 29.51
C LEU A 158 -8.47 10.43 29.01
N VAL A 159 -7.87 10.46 27.80
CA VAL A 159 -7.13 9.31 27.25
C VAL A 159 -5.64 9.61 27.06
N VAL A 160 -4.93 9.78 28.18
CA VAL A 160 -3.49 9.48 28.26
C VAL A 160 -3.20 8.85 29.61
N PRO A 161 -2.71 7.60 29.63
CA PRO A 161 -1.73 7.27 30.66
C PRO A 161 -0.49 6.58 30.10
N PHE A 162 0.65 7.16 30.48
CA PHE A 162 1.75 6.51 31.22
C PHE A 162 2.15 5.08 30.81
N PHE A 163 3.39 4.89 30.33
CA PHE A 163 4.19 3.73 30.73
C PHE A 163 5.69 4.04 30.77
N LYS A 164 6.26 3.88 31.97
CA LYS A 164 7.67 3.99 32.33
C LYS A 164 8.32 2.59 32.34
N SER A 165 9.60 2.58 32.03
CA SER A 165 10.54 1.46 31.82
C SER A 165 10.67 0.42 32.95
N ARG A 166 10.94 -0.86 32.63
CA ARG A 166 12.13 -1.60 33.13
C ARG A 166 12.36 -3.01 32.53
N SER A 167 13.66 -3.25 32.31
CA SER A 167 14.49 -4.46 32.49
C SER A 167 14.33 -5.75 31.66
N GLN A 168 15.52 -6.27 31.35
CA GLN A 168 15.90 -7.41 30.54
C GLN A 168 15.57 -8.75 31.21
N THR A 169 15.06 -9.71 30.42
CA THR A 169 15.11 -11.14 30.72
C THR A 169 15.26 -11.94 29.41
N THR A 170 15.69 -13.18 29.57
CA THR A 170 16.38 -14.06 28.61
C THR A 170 15.62 -14.44 27.33
N THR A 171 16.38 -14.84 26.32
CA THR A 171 16.09 -14.73 24.87
C THR A 171 15.09 -15.73 24.28
N GLU A 172 14.60 -16.71 25.04
CA GLU A 172 13.64 -17.72 24.53
C GLU A 172 12.18 -17.49 24.97
N GLN A 173 11.92 -17.09 26.23
CA GLN A 173 10.56 -16.77 26.68
C GLN A 173 9.98 -15.51 25.98
N ASN A 174 10.85 -14.63 25.50
CA ASN A 174 10.46 -13.42 24.76
C ASN A 174 9.91 -13.70 23.36
N LYS A 175 10.29 -14.82 22.71
CA LYS A 175 9.78 -15.18 21.38
C LYS A 175 8.31 -15.61 21.45
N THR A 176 7.94 -16.39 22.47
CA THR A 176 6.54 -16.82 22.71
C THR A 176 5.67 -15.64 23.15
N ARG A 177 6.16 -14.77 24.04
CA ARG A 177 5.45 -13.55 24.45
C ARG A 177 5.28 -12.55 23.28
N ARG A 178 6.24 -12.44 22.36
CA ARG A 178 6.08 -11.63 21.13
C ARG A 178 5.01 -12.19 20.20
N LYS A 179 4.95 -13.52 19.99
CA LYS A 179 3.88 -14.13 19.18
C LYS A 179 2.49 -13.90 19.77
N LYS A 180 2.35 -14.01 21.10
CA LYS A 180 1.06 -13.75 21.79
C LYS A 180 0.65 -12.27 21.68
N ARG A 181 1.58 -11.33 21.93
CA ARG A 181 1.33 -9.88 21.77
C ARG A 181 0.97 -9.50 20.33
N ASN A 182 1.65 -10.07 19.33
CA ASN A 182 1.31 -9.82 17.93
C ASN A 182 -0.08 -10.35 17.57
N LYS A 183 -0.46 -11.55 18.04
CA LYS A 183 -1.80 -12.11 17.80
C LYS A 183 -2.90 -11.25 18.41
N GLU A 184 -2.68 -10.75 19.61
CA GLU A 184 -3.61 -9.86 20.31
C GLU A 184 -3.73 -8.49 19.64
N TYR A 185 -2.61 -7.92 19.18
CA TYR A 185 -2.57 -6.69 18.39
C TYR A 185 -3.41 -6.81 17.11
N TYR A 186 -3.26 -7.90 16.35
CA TYR A 186 -4.07 -8.12 15.13
C TYR A 186 -5.55 -8.32 15.44
N LYS A 187 -5.90 -8.94 16.57
CA LYS A 187 -7.29 -9.09 17.00
C LYS A 187 -7.92 -7.73 17.34
N LYS A 188 -7.22 -6.93 18.15
CA LYS A 188 -7.67 -5.58 18.55
C LYS A 188 -7.83 -4.66 17.33
N ARG A 189 -6.87 -4.67 16.40
CA ARG A 189 -6.95 -3.91 15.15
C ARG A 189 -8.16 -4.31 14.29
N LYS A 190 -8.48 -5.60 14.17
CA LYS A 190 -9.68 -6.06 13.44
C LYS A 190 -10.98 -5.63 14.11
N GLU A 191 -11.01 -5.54 15.44
CA GLU A 191 -12.19 -5.03 16.17
C GLU A 191 -12.34 -3.52 16.00
N GLU A 192 -11.24 -2.76 15.96
CA GLU A 192 -11.25 -1.32 15.67
C GLU A 192 -11.70 -1.03 14.22
N GLU A 193 -11.23 -1.80 13.23
CA GLU A 193 -11.69 -1.69 11.83
C GLU A 193 -13.21 -1.89 11.72
N LYS A 194 -13.78 -2.89 12.41
CA LYS A 194 -15.24 -3.09 12.47
C LYS A 194 -15.99 -1.93 13.12
N LYS A 195 -15.41 -1.28 14.13
CA LYS A 195 -16.01 -0.09 14.78
C LYS A 195 -16.00 1.11 13.84
N ILE A 196 -14.94 1.28 13.04
CA ILE A 196 -14.83 2.34 12.04
C ILE A 196 -15.88 2.13 10.94
N ASP A 197 -16.02 0.92 10.42
CA ASP A 197 -17.02 0.59 9.38
C ASP A 197 -18.46 0.86 9.88
N LYS A 198 -18.75 0.50 11.14
CA LYS A 198 -20.06 0.79 11.76
C LYS A 198 -20.33 2.29 11.90
N LYS A 199 -19.32 3.08 12.28
CA LYS A 199 -19.45 4.56 12.38
C LYS A 199 -19.59 5.22 11.01
N MET A 200 -18.85 4.76 10.00
CA MET A 200 -19.00 5.21 8.62
C MET A 200 -20.43 4.99 8.11
N LEU A 201 -20.98 3.78 8.35
CA LEU A 201 -22.37 3.47 7.98
C LEU A 201 -23.37 4.41 8.69
N GLN A 202 -23.16 4.72 9.97
CA GLN A 202 -24.01 5.66 10.72
C GLN A 202 -23.95 7.08 10.15
N VAL A 203 -22.76 7.57 9.79
CA VAL A 203 -22.60 8.89 9.17
C VAL A 203 -23.29 8.96 7.81
N GLU A 204 -23.21 7.90 7.02
CA GLU A 204 -23.85 7.84 5.70
C GLU A 204 -25.38 7.79 5.80
N VAL A 205 -25.92 7.04 6.76
CA VAL A 205 -27.36 7.04 7.09
C VAL A 205 -27.83 8.42 7.58
N LEU A 206 -27.06 9.08 8.47
CA LEU A 206 -27.40 10.43 8.94
C LEU A 206 -27.34 11.48 7.83
N LYS A 207 -26.39 11.36 6.91
CA LYS A 207 -26.31 12.22 5.72
C LYS A 207 -27.54 12.03 4.85
N TYR A 208 -27.95 10.80 4.60
CA TYR A 208 -29.19 10.50 3.87
C TYR A 208 -30.42 11.11 4.57
N TYR A 209 -30.54 10.93 5.88
CA TYR A 209 -31.66 11.47 6.67
C TYR A 209 -31.70 13.00 6.62
N ARG A 210 -30.55 13.67 6.76
CA ARG A 210 -30.48 15.14 6.68
C ARG A 210 -30.91 15.66 5.31
N THR A 211 -30.45 15.01 4.24
CA THR A 211 -30.73 15.46 2.86
C THR A 211 -32.19 15.22 2.46
N PHE A 212 -32.81 14.13 2.95
CA PHE A 212 -34.16 13.74 2.52
C PHE A 212 -35.28 14.13 3.48
N VAL A 213 -34.98 14.30 4.77
CA VAL A 213 -36.00 14.53 5.81
C VAL A 213 -35.95 15.94 6.38
N LEU A 214 -34.76 16.55 6.47
CA LEU A 214 -34.58 17.81 7.21
C LEU A 214 -34.37 19.04 6.33
N GLU A 215 -34.00 18.90 5.06
CA GLU A 215 -33.96 20.06 4.16
C GLU A 215 -35.37 20.39 3.66
N PRO A 216 -35.94 21.56 4.04
CA PRO A 216 -37.25 21.96 3.55
C PRO A 216 -37.17 22.20 2.05
N LEU A 217 -37.84 21.33 1.28
CA LEU A 217 -38.03 21.53 -0.15
C LEU A 217 -38.72 22.88 -0.40
N PRO A 218 -38.24 23.70 -1.36
CA PRO A 218 -38.87 24.96 -1.71
C PRO A 218 -40.34 24.74 -2.06
N GLU A 219 -41.21 25.63 -1.62
CA GLU A 219 -42.67 25.46 -1.62
C GLU A 219 -43.27 25.19 -3.01
N SER A 220 -42.57 25.60 -4.07
CA SER A 220 -42.91 25.33 -5.46
C SER A 220 -42.78 23.86 -5.89
N LYS A 221 -42.24 22.96 -5.04
CA LYS A 221 -42.07 21.52 -5.33
C LYS A 221 -42.84 20.59 -4.37
N LYS A 222 -43.61 21.12 -3.43
CA LYS A 222 -44.32 20.32 -2.40
C LYS A 222 -45.42 19.40 -2.97
N PHE A 223 -45.84 19.56 -4.23
CA PHE A 223 -46.99 18.83 -4.80
C PHE A 223 -46.67 17.70 -5.80
N PHE A 224 -45.41 17.37 -6.07
CA PHE A 224 -45.09 16.40 -7.15
C PHE A 224 -44.00 15.37 -6.85
N ILE A 225 -43.88 14.90 -5.61
CA ILE A 225 -43.25 13.59 -5.40
C ILE A 225 -44.32 12.53 -5.63
N ARG A 226 -44.44 12.05 -6.89
CA ARG A 226 -45.35 10.95 -7.24
C ARG A 226 -45.04 9.76 -6.33
N LEU A 227 -46.09 9.14 -5.78
CA LEU A 227 -46.03 7.92 -4.97
C LEU A 227 -45.14 6.84 -5.62
N ASP A 228 -45.11 6.80 -6.96
CA ASP A 228 -44.30 5.93 -7.79
C ASP A 228 -42.78 6.07 -7.56
N GLN A 229 -42.29 7.29 -7.30
CA GLN A 229 -40.85 7.52 -7.04
C GLN A 229 -40.45 6.99 -5.65
N LEU A 230 -41.33 7.12 -4.66
CA LEU A 230 -41.11 6.54 -3.33
C LEU A 230 -41.14 5.01 -3.38
N GLN A 231 -42.03 4.42 -4.18
CA GLN A 231 -42.07 2.97 -4.40
C GLN A 231 -40.82 2.46 -5.15
N SER A 232 -40.33 3.20 -6.14
CA SER A 232 -39.09 2.87 -6.86
C SER A 232 -37.86 2.91 -5.94
N VAL A 233 -37.77 3.89 -5.04
CA VAL A 233 -36.67 3.99 -4.08
C VAL A 233 -36.76 2.86 -3.05
N LYS A 234 -37.96 2.54 -2.56
CA LYS A 234 -38.19 1.43 -1.63
C LYS A 234 -37.78 0.08 -2.24
N ALA A 235 -38.18 -0.20 -3.49
CA ALA A 235 -37.78 -1.41 -4.22
C ALA A 235 -36.27 -1.50 -4.41
N SER A 236 -35.60 -0.38 -4.72
CA SER A 236 -34.14 -0.34 -4.88
C SER A 236 -33.40 -0.65 -3.56
N VAL A 237 -33.91 -0.14 -2.44
CA VAL A 237 -33.35 -0.41 -1.12
C VAL A 237 -33.55 -1.87 -0.70
N GLU A 238 -34.73 -2.44 -0.96
CA GLU A 238 -35.01 -3.86 -0.70
C GLU A 238 -34.13 -4.79 -1.55
N GLU A 239 -33.86 -4.44 -2.81
CA GLU A 239 -32.97 -5.21 -3.68
C GLU A 239 -31.50 -5.17 -3.20
N ILE A 240 -31.01 -3.99 -2.78
CA ILE A 240 -29.68 -3.83 -2.18
C ILE A 240 -29.55 -4.67 -0.90
N MET A 241 -30.58 -4.67 -0.05
CA MET A 241 -30.61 -5.46 1.18
C MET A 241 -30.63 -6.97 0.90
N LYS A 242 -31.40 -7.40 -0.12
CA LYS A 242 -31.45 -8.81 -0.57
C LYS A 242 -30.11 -9.27 -1.13
N TYR A 243 -29.44 -8.44 -1.95
CA TYR A 243 -28.11 -8.75 -2.49
C TYR A 243 -27.02 -8.75 -1.41
N GLY A 244 -27.07 -7.79 -0.48
CA GLY A 244 -26.17 -7.74 0.67
C GLY A 244 -26.29 -8.98 1.56
N GLY A 245 -27.52 -9.40 1.87
CA GLY A 245 -27.81 -10.60 2.65
C GLY A 245 -27.32 -11.90 1.99
N ASN A 246 -27.52 -12.05 0.68
CA ASN A 246 -27.05 -13.22 -0.07
C ASN A 246 -25.52 -13.31 -0.16
N ARG A 247 -24.84 -12.16 -0.28
CA ARG A 247 -23.37 -12.11 -0.25
C ARG A 247 -22.81 -12.50 1.11
N LEU A 248 -23.43 -12.04 2.19
CA LEU A 248 -23.07 -12.42 3.56
C LEU A 248 -23.28 -13.91 3.82
N LYS A 249 -24.40 -14.48 3.37
CA LYS A 249 -24.66 -15.93 3.45
C LYS A 249 -23.59 -16.74 2.70
N ARG A 250 -23.21 -16.32 1.49
CA ARG A 250 -22.16 -16.99 0.69
C ARG A 250 -20.80 -16.99 1.40
N ILE A 251 -20.40 -15.85 1.96
CA ILE A 251 -19.15 -15.71 2.72
C ILE A 251 -19.16 -16.57 4.00
N MET A 252 -20.30 -16.71 4.66
CA MET A 252 -20.45 -17.56 5.85
C MET A 252 -20.31 -19.04 5.46
N THR A 253 -20.99 -19.48 4.40
CA THR A 253 -20.91 -20.86 3.90
C THR A 253 -19.51 -21.24 3.38
N GLU A 254 -18.79 -20.30 2.74
CA GLU A 254 -17.41 -20.54 2.30
C GLU A 254 -16.46 -20.71 3.49
N LYS A 255 -16.64 -19.94 4.56
CA LYS A 255 -15.85 -20.08 5.79
C LYS A 255 -16.13 -21.35 6.58
N GLU A 256 -17.36 -21.88 6.50
CA GLU A 256 -17.69 -23.18 7.09
C GLU A 256 -16.99 -24.32 6.33
N LYS A 257 -16.99 -24.25 4.99
CA LYS A 257 -16.24 -25.19 4.14
C LYS A 257 -14.72 -25.13 4.37
N GLU A 258 -14.17 -23.94 4.62
CA GLU A 258 -12.75 -23.77 4.98
C GLU A 258 -12.40 -24.39 6.35
N LYS A 259 -13.32 -24.35 7.31
CA LYS A 259 -13.13 -25.01 8.62
C LYS A 259 -13.20 -26.53 8.53
N GLU A 260 -14.13 -27.06 7.74
CA GLU A 260 -14.26 -28.51 7.51
C GLU A 260 -13.03 -29.08 6.79
N THR A 261 -12.52 -28.38 5.77
CA THR A 261 -11.30 -28.79 5.06
C THR A 261 -10.02 -28.65 5.89
N GLY A 262 -9.95 -27.67 6.80
CA GLY A 262 -8.86 -27.56 7.77
C GLY A 262 -8.78 -28.75 8.74
N ASN A 263 -9.93 -29.23 9.23
CA ASN A 263 -9.99 -30.36 10.16
C ASN A 263 -9.61 -31.71 9.51
N GLN A 264 -9.84 -31.89 8.20
CA GLN A 264 -9.38 -33.09 7.47
C GLN A 264 -7.85 -33.12 7.24
N VAL A 265 -7.20 -31.96 7.21
CA VAL A 265 -5.73 -31.87 7.04
C VAL A 265 -5.01 -32.12 8.37
N GLU A 266 -5.58 -31.71 9.50
CA GLU A 266 -5.01 -32.02 10.84
C GLU A 266 -5.14 -33.50 11.22
N THR A 267 -6.23 -34.18 10.82
CA THR A 267 -6.39 -35.63 11.06
C THR A 267 -5.45 -36.50 10.22
N ARG A 268 -5.06 -36.07 9.00
CA ARG A 268 -4.03 -36.76 8.21
C ARG A 268 -2.61 -36.60 8.76
N ASN A 269 -2.29 -35.48 9.40
CA ASN A 269 -0.95 -35.23 9.93
C ASN A 269 -0.66 -35.93 11.27
N ASN A 270 -1.69 -36.27 12.05
CA ASN A 270 -1.53 -37.06 13.28
C ASN A 270 -1.38 -38.57 13.00
N SER A 271 -1.93 -39.10 11.90
CA SER A 271 -1.76 -40.51 11.50
C SER A 271 -0.30 -40.83 11.09
N ASN A 272 0.40 -39.89 10.45
CA ASN A 272 1.80 -40.09 10.02
C ASN A 272 2.84 -39.95 11.14
N LYS A 273 2.49 -39.41 12.31
CA LYS A 273 3.40 -39.30 13.45
C LYS A 273 3.47 -40.57 14.30
N ASN A 274 2.46 -41.44 14.23
CA ASN A 274 2.43 -42.70 14.98
C ASN A 274 3.06 -43.90 14.25
N LYS A 275 3.29 -43.82 12.93
CA LYS A 275 3.99 -44.89 12.18
C LYS A 275 5.51 -44.85 12.32
N ASN A 276 6.09 -43.77 12.85
CA ASN A 276 7.55 -43.61 12.91
C ASN A 276 8.17 -43.90 14.30
N LYS A 277 7.41 -44.49 15.23
CA LYS A 277 7.92 -44.95 16.53
C LYS A 277 8.09 -46.48 16.66
N ASN A 278 7.60 -47.28 15.71
CA ASN A 278 7.68 -48.75 15.79
C ASN A 278 8.79 -49.40 14.94
N ASN A 279 9.63 -48.64 14.22
CA ASN A 279 10.72 -49.20 13.40
C ASN A 279 12.13 -49.02 14.01
N LYS A 280 12.24 -48.90 15.34
CA LYS A 280 13.55 -48.79 16.02
C LYS A 280 13.81 -49.87 17.07
N ALA A 281 13.23 -51.05 16.89
CA ALA A 281 13.51 -52.23 17.70
C ALA A 281 13.37 -53.48 16.84
N GLN A 282 14.31 -53.68 15.91
CA GLN A 282 14.68 -54.98 15.31
C GLN A 282 15.74 -54.71 14.23
N ASN A 283 17.01 -54.94 14.57
CA ASN A 283 18.04 -55.48 13.68
C ASN A 283 19.40 -55.46 14.40
N SER A 284 19.67 -56.54 15.12
CA SER A 284 21.01 -57.05 15.39
C SER A 284 21.00 -58.54 15.09
N LYS A 285 22.12 -59.07 14.53
CA LYS A 285 22.39 -60.47 14.10
C LYS A 285 21.84 -60.76 12.69
N THR A 286 22.55 -61.36 11.71
CA THR A 286 23.77 -62.18 11.67
C THR A 286 24.30 -62.28 10.23
N SER A 287 25.58 -62.64 10.10
CA SER A 287 26.33 -63.01 8.90
C SER A 287 25.81 -64.27 8.20
N THR A 288 25.94 -64.38 6.86
CA THR A 288 26.83 -65.34 6.12
C THR A 288 26.41 -65.55 4.65
N LYS A 289 27.44 -65.63 3.79
CA LYS A 289 27.64 -66.35 2.51
C LYS A 289 26.43 -66.92 1.74
N GLY A 290 26.44 -66.74 0.41
CA GLY A 290 25.76 -67.65 -0.52
C GLY A 290 25.70 -67.18 -1.98
N ASN A 291 26.38 -67.90 -2.86
CA ASN A 291 26.42 -67.74 -4.32
C ASN A 291 25.06 -67.89 -5.00
N GLY A 292 24.88 -67.26 -6.16
CA GLY A 292 23.74 -67.56 -7.05
C GLY A 292 23.73 -66.75 -8.34
N LYS A 293 24.37 -67.31 -9.39
CA LYS A 293 24.16 -66.94 -10.79
C LYS A 293 22.65 -67.01 -11.11
N LYS A 294 22.11 -66.06 -11.89
CA LYS A 294 21.13 -66.37 -12.94
C LYS A 294 20.94 -65.24 -13.94
N SER A 295 20.80 -65.71 -15.16
CA SER A 295 20.75 -65.10 -16.48
C SER A 295 19.61 -64.11 -16.71
N MET A 296 19.92 -63.25 -17.66
CA MET A 296 19.10 -62.24 -18.31
C MET A 296 18.49 -62.81 -19.59
N SER A 297 17.16 -62.86 -19.69
CA SER A 297 16.46 -63.02 -20.97
C SER A 297 14.94 -62.92 -20.81
N GLN A 298 14.32 -62.25 -21.78
CA GLN A 298 12.89 -62.31 -22.19
C GLN A 298 11.88 -61.48 -21.38
N LEU A 299 11.43 -60.37 -21.98
CA LEU A 299 10.01 -60.13 -22.26
C LEU A 299 9.86 -59.02 -23.32
N ILE A 300 9.49 -59.42 -24.54
CA ILE A 300 8.90 -58.59 -25.60
C ILE A 300 7.60 -59.29 -26.00
N GLN A 301 6.51 -58.53 -26.06
CA GLN A 301 5.13 -58.79 -26.53
C GLN A 301 4.21 -58.06 -25.52
N ASP A 302 3.31 -57.13 -25.82
CA ASP A 302 2.57 -56.74 -27.01
C ASP A 302 2.12 -55.29 -26.87
N ARG A 303 1.85 -54.59 -27.98
CA ARG A 303 0.64 -53.76 -28.18
C ARG A 303 0.67 -53.12 -29.56
N ASN A 304 0.07 -53.85 -30.50
CA ASN A 304 -0.47 -53.31 -31.74
C ASN A 304 -1.74 -52.52 -31.42
N PHE A 305 -1.81 -51.24 -31.81
CA PHE A 305 -3.09 -50.60 -32.06
C PHE A 305 -3.04 -49.82 -33.38
N SER A 306 -3.86 -50.33 -34.29
CA SER A 306 -4.33 -49.76 -35.54
C SER A 306 -4.78 -48.30 -35.38
N ASN A 307 -4.40 -47.43 -36.32
CA ASN A 307 -5.34 -46.42 -36.80
C ASN A 307 -5.06 -46.05 -38.27
N LYS A 308 -6.02 -46.42 -39.11
CA LYS A 308 -6.12 -46.10 -40.53
C LYS A 308 -6.80 -44.74 -40.75
N ASN A 309 -6.36 -44.08 -41.81
CA ASN A 309 -7.12 -43.20 -42.71
C ASN A 309 -7.58 -41.81 -42.20
N LYS A 310 -7.12 -40.76 -42.89
CA LYS A 310 -7.95 -40.04 -43.88
C LYS A 310 -7.19 -38.95 -44.67
N LYS A 311 -7.22 -39.15 -46.00
CA LYS A 311 -7.54 -38.21 -47.10
C LYS A 311 -6.74 -36.89 -47.27
N LYS A 312 -5.88 -36.94 -48.29
CA LYS A 312 -5.79 -36.06 -49.48
C LYS A 312 -6.66 -34.79 -49.49
N LYS A 313 -6.03 -33.64 -49.74
CA LYS A 313 -6.47 -32.65 -50.76
C LYS A 313 -5.28 -31.83 -51.26
N THR A 314 -4.90 -32.10 -52.50
CA THR A 314 -3.99 -31.34 -53.36
C THR A 314 -4.78 -30.21 -54.03
N LEU A 315 -4.26 -28.98 -54.00
CA LEU A 315 -4.65 -27.91 -54.90
C LEU A 315 -3.45 -27.51 -55.76
N LYS A 316 -3.70 -27.51 -57.07
CA LYS A 316 -2.85 -26.99 -58.17
C LYS A 316 -3.06 -25.46 -58.28
N VAL A 317 -2.33 -24.86 -59.24
CA VAL A 317 -2.56 -23.55 -59.91
C VAL A 317 -1.78 -22.39 -59.22
N THR A 318 -0.88 -21.61 -59.83
CA THR A 318 -0.53 -21.36 -61.24
C THR A 318 0.87 -20.73 -61.39
N ASN A 319 1.41 -20.91 -62.60
CA ASN A 319 2.60 -20.30 -63.17
C ASN A 319 2.61 -18.76 -63.17
N THR A 320 3.74 -18.15 -62.80
CA THR A 320 4.22 -16.90 -63.40
C THR A 320 5.75 -16.90 -63.48
N LYS A 321 6.24 -16.36 -64.61
CA LYS A 321 7.61 -16.43 -65.16
C LYS A 321 8.64 -15.65 -64.33
N PRO A 322 9.92 -16.08 -64.24
CA PRO A 322 11.00 -15.20 -63.82
C PRO A 322 11.75 -14.58 -65.01
N VAL A 323 11.89 -13.26 -64.95
CA VAL A 323 12.70 -12.42 -65.84
C VAL A 323 14.19 -12.67 -65.58
N GLN A 324 14.94 -12.91 -66.66
CA GLN A 324 16.39 -13.04 -66.63
C GLN A 324 17.06 -11.66 -66.51
N ARG A 325 17.90 -11.45 -65.49
CA ARG A 325 18.95 -10.43 -65.51
C ARG A 325 20.27 -11.03 -65.02
N LYS A 326 21.22 -11.09 -65.95
CA LYS A 326 22.63 -11.43 -65.76
C LYS A 326 23.33 -10.28 -65.03
N VAL A 327 23.97 -10.56 -63.89
CA VAL A 327 25.06 -9.74 -63.36
C VAL A 327 26.18 -10.67 -62.88
N LYS A 328 27.36 -10.47 -63.47
CA LYS A 328 28.63 -11.13 -63.16
C LYS A 328 29.26 -10.46 -61.93
N THR A 329 29.56 -11.21 -60.88
CA THR A 329 30.61 -10.86 -59.90
C THR A 329 31.27 -12.11 -59.32
N LYS A 330 32.57 -11.96 -59.04
CA LYS A 330 33.65 -12.96 -58.83
C LYS A 330 33.50 -13.88 -57.58
N PRO A 331 34.24 -15.00 -57.51
CA PRO A 331 34.10 -16.02 -56.47
C PRO A 331 35.03 -15.79 -55.26
N THR A 332 34.54 -16.08 -54.05
CA THR A 332 35.32 -16.32 -52.83
C THR A 332 34.66 -17.40 -51.96
N PRO A 333 35.44 -18.15 -51.15
CA PRO A 333 35.14 -19.55 -50.83
C PRO A 333 34.15 -19.76 -49.69
N LYS A 334 33.35 -20.84 -49.84
CA LYS A 334 32.39 -21.36 -48.86
C LYS A 334 33.12 -22.23 -47.82
N THR A 335 32.95 -21.90 -46.54
CA THR A 335 33.15 -22.84 -45.44
C THR A 335 31.80 -23.40 -45.01
N ARG A 336 31.68 -24.71 -45.16
CA ARG A 336 30.57 -25.60 -44.84
C ARG A 336 30.72 -26.06 -43.39
N ASN A 337 29.62 -26.15 -42.62
CA ASN A 337 29.37 -26.99 -41.43
C ASN A 337 28.06 -26.46 -40.79
N THR A 338 26.87 -27.06 -40.90
CA THR A 338 26.41 -28.41 -40.51
C THR A 338 26.70 -28.76 -39.05
N SER A 339 25.68 -28.57 -38.19
CA SER A 339 25.36 -29.31 -36.95
C SER A 339 24.26 -28.53 -36.21
N GLN A 340 22.97 -28.90 -36.28
CA GLN A 340 22.35 -29.83 -35.34
C GLN A 340 23.09 -29.90 -34.00
N ASN A 341 22.65 -29.14 -32.98
CA ASN A 341 22.37 -29.77 -31.69
C ASN A 341 21.63 -28.89 -30.68
N GLN A 342 20.69 -29.57 -30.04
CA GLN A 342 19.95 -29.25 -28.83
C GLN A 342 20.82 -28.54 -27.77
N ARG A 343 20.37 -27.38 -27.26
CA ARG A 343 20.80 -26.87 -25.95
C ARG A 343 19.64 -26.27 -25.18
N TYR A 344 19.09 -27.12 -24.32
CA TYR A 344 18.60 -26.86 -22.98
C TYR A 344 18.28 -25.41 -22.59
N SER A 345 16.99 -25.21 -22.39
CA SER A 345 16.36 -24.20 -21.56
C SER A 345 17.03 -24.13 -20.17
N GLN A 346 18.01 -23.25 -20.01
CA GLN A 346 18.50 -22.86 -18.69
C GLN A 346 17.53 -21.83 -18.10
N PRO A 347 17.03 -22.01 -16.86
CA PRO A 347 16.25 -20.98 -16.20
C PRO A 347 17.18 -19.81 -15.87
N ARG A 348 17.13 -18.75 -16.69
CA ARG A 348 17.78 -17.48 -16.37
C ARG A 348 17.12 -16.90 -15.13
N ASN A 349 17.69 -17.23 -13.97
CA ASN A 349 17.45 -16.54 -12.70
C ASN A 349 17.98 -15.09 -12.81
N PHE A 350 17.25 -14.24 -13.51
CA PHE A 350 17.38 -12.80 -13.42
C PHE A 350 16.88 -12.36 -12.04
N LYS A 351 17.73 -12.49 -11.03
CA LYS A 351 17.60 -11.70 -9.81
C LYS A 351 17.73 -10.23 -10.21
N LYS A 352 16.59 -9.59 -10.44
CA LYS A 352 16.43 -8.13 -10.59
C LYS A 352 16.95 -7.45 -9.31
N LYS A 353 18.24 -7.18 -9.24
CA LYS A 353 18.76 -6.07 -8.44
C LYS A 353 18.54 -4.81 -9.26
N THR A 354 17.38 -4.20 -9.12
CA THR A 354 17.17 -2.82 -9.53
C THR A 354 17.92 -1.93 -8.55
N GLN A 355 19.23 -1.78 -8.74
CA GLN A 355 19.89 -0.56 -8.30
C GLN A 355 19.19 0.58 -9.04
N SER A 356 18.55 1.46 -8.28
CA SER A 356 18.06 2.74 -8.76
C SER A 356 19.28 3.57 -9.13
N VAL A 357 19.82 3.33 -10.33
CA VAL A 357 20.51 4.39 -11.05
C VAL A 357 19.46 5.48 -11.14
N GLU A 358 19.69 6.58 -10.43
CA GLU A 358 18.88 7.78 -10.46
C GLU A 358 18.90 8.24 -11.92
N ARG A 359 17.86 7.86 -12.67
CA ARG A 359 17.73 8.27 -14.06
C ARG A 359 17.20 9.67 -14.01
N ASP A 360 17.71 10.53 -14.90
CA ASP A 360 17.20 11.88 -15.00
C ASP A 360 15.68 11.85 -15.15
N PRO A 361 14.96 12.63 -14.33
CA PRO A 361 13.52 12.62 -14.30
C PRO A 361 12.99 13.04 -15.67
N LYS A 362 12.39 12.10 -16.40
CA LYS A 362 11.83 12.36 -17.72
C LYS A 362 10.51 13.13 -17.58
N LYS A 363 10.24 14.02 -18.55
CA LYS A 363 8.95 14.72 -18.70
C LYS A 363 7.77 13.76 -18.95
N THR A 364 8.08 12.54 -19.37
CA THR A 364 7.09 11.48 -19.66
C THR A 364 6.81 10.62 -18.43
N VAL A 365 5.53 10.36 -18.20
CA VAL A 365 5.02 9.58 -17.09
C VAL A 365 4.23 8.37 -17.63
N PHE A 366 4.35 7.24 -16.94
CA PHE A 366 3.57 6.03 -17.22
C PHE A 366 2.28 6.03 -16.40
N VAL A 367 1.14 5.89 -17.06
CA VAL A 367 -0.18 5.77 -16.43
C VAL A 367 -0.72 4.37 -16.71
N GLY A 368 -0.89 3.56 -15.66
CA GLY A 368 -1.44 2.21 -15.77
C GLY A 368 -2.80 2.06 -15.11
N GLY A 369 -3.50 0.98 -15.43
CA GLY A 369 -4.82 0.68 -14.88
C GLY A 369 -5.96 1.42 -15.60
N LEU A 370 -5.73 1.92 -16.81
CA LEU A 370 -6.75 2.55 -17.63
C LEU A 370 -7.82 1.54 -18.06
N ASP A 371 -9.01 2.04 -18.38
CA ASP A 371 -10.06 1.24 -18.99
C ASP A 371 -9.78 1.09 -20.50
N LEU A 372 -10.20 -0.02 -21.11
CA LEU A 372 -9.91 -0.29 -22.53
C LEU A 372 -10.58 0.74 -23.46
N GLN A 373 -11.63 1.38 -22.97
CA GLN A 373 -12.36 2.41 -23.70
C GLN A 373 -11.91 3.83 -23.36
N THR A 374 -10.93 4.02 -22.47
CA THR A 374 -10.39 5.36 -22.16
C THR A 374 -9.70 5.93 -23.40
N THR A 375 -10.12 7.13 -23.80
CA THR A 375 -9.55 7.83 -24.95
C THR A 375 -8.33 8.67 -24.55
N ASN A 376 -7.45 8.98 -25.52
CA ASN A 376 -6.30 9.87 -25.30
C ASN A 376 -6.73 11.25 -24.75
N GLN A 377 -7.89 11.74 -25.17
CA GLN A 377 -8.44 13.02 -24.74
C GLN A 377 -8.88 12.98 -23.26
N GLU A 378 -9.53 11.91 -22.82
CA GLU A 378 -9.89 11.73 -21.41
C GLU A 378 -8.65 11.61 -20.53
N LEU A 379 -7.64 10.87 -20.99
CA LEU A 379 -6.37 10.76 -20.29
C LEU A 379 -5.66 12.12 -20.19
N LYS A 380 -5.66 12.91 -21.26
CA LYS A 380 -5.10 14.27 -21.27
C LYS A 380 -5.81 15.17 -20.26
N LYS A 381 -7.14 15.28 -20.36
CA LYS A 381 -7.97 16.12 -19.48
C LYS A 381 -7.82 15.77 -17.99
N THR A 382 -7.67 14.49 -17.67
CA THR A 382 -7.48 14.04 -16.29
C THR A 382 -6.07 14.29 -15.77
N MET A 383 -5.07 14.43 -16.63
CA MET A 383 -3.69 14.71 -16.25
C MET A 383 -3.38 16.21 -16.21
N GLU A 384 -4.16 17.03 -16.91
CA GLU A 384 -4.07 18.50 -16.88
C GLU A 384 -4.24 19.09 -15.46
N GLN A 385 -4.89 18.37 -14.54
CA GLN A 385 -4.97 18.77 -13.13
C GLN A 385 -3.59 18.87 -12.42
N PHE A 386 -2.55 18.23 -12.98
CA PHE A 386 -1.20 18.25 -12.41
C PHE A 386 -0.26 19.26 -13.07
N GLY A 387 -0.60 19.73 -14.28
CA GLY A 387 0.23 20.65 -15.08
C GLY A 387 -0.12 20.57 -16.58
N ALA A 388 0.55 21.39 -17.39
CA ALA A 388 0.32 21.43 -18.83
C ALA A 388 0.79 20.13 -19.52
N VAL A 389 -0.12 19.50 -20.27
CA VAL A 389 0.16 18.24 -20.99
C VAL A 389 0.42 18.52 -22.47
N ASP A 390 1.65 18.24 -22.92
CA ASP A 390 2.04 18.33 -24.33
C ASP A 390 1.34 17.24 -25.15
N SER A 391 1.52 15.98 -24.75
CA SER A 391 0.99 14.83 -25.47
C SER A 391 0.52 13.71 -24.52
N ALA A 392 -0.55 13.01 -24.94
CA ALA A 392 -1.07 11.83 -24.27
C ALA A 392 -1.30 10.73 -25.29
N PHE A 393 -0.76 9.55 -25.02
CA PHE A 393 -0.83 8.41 -25.92
C PHE A 393 -1.26 7.15 -25.17
N THR A 394 -2.38 6.56 -25.56
CA THR A 394 -2.88 5.28 -25.09
C THR A 394 -2.90 4.31 -26.27
N PRO A 395 -2.06 3.26 -26.25
CA PRO A 395 -2.12 2.20 -27.25
C PRO A 395 -3.49 1.54 -27.27
N LYS A 396 -3.99 1.21 -28.47
CA LYS A 396 -5.26 0.50 -28.62
C LYS A 396 -5.18 -0.85 -27.91
N PHE A 397 -6.24 -1.22 -27.18
CA PHE A 397 -6.39 -2.48 -26.43
C PHE A 397 -5.44 -2.68 -25.24
N GLU A 398 -4.64 -1.67 -24.86
CA GLU A 398 -3.81 -1.75 -23.66
C GLU A 398 -4.43 -0.98 -22.50
N THR A 399 -4.15 -1.44 -21.28
CA THR A 399 -4.67 -0.83 -20.03
C THR A 399 -3.69 0.18 -19.44
N PHE A 400 -2.85 0.76 -20.28
CA PHE A 400 -1.87 1.77 -19.90
C PHE A 400 -1.68 2.81 -20.99
N GLY A 401 -1.08 3.94 -20.62
CA GLY A 401 -0.76 5.03 -21.52
C GLY A 401 0.45 5.82 -21.02
N PHE A 402 0.89 6.73 -21.85
CA PHE A 402 2.02 7.61 -21.60
C PHE A 402 1.56 9.05 -21.72
N VAL A 403 2.05 9.90 -20.82
CA VAL A 403 1.68 11.31 -20.75
C VAL A 403 2.95 12.11 -20.65
N GLN A 404 3.16 13.03 -21.58
CA GLN A 404 4.29 13.95 -21.59
C GLN A 404 3.80 15.32 -21.11
N PHE A 405 4.40 15.77 -20.01
CA PHE A 405 4.17 17.12 -19.49
C PHE A 405 5.15 18.11 -20.13
N ASN A 406 4.78 19.39 -20.11
CA ASN A 406 5.65 20.45 -20.59
C ASN A 406 6.90 20.59 -19.68
N SER A 407 6.72 20.45 -18.36
CA SER A 407 7.80 20.51 -17.37
C SER A 407 8.02 19.20 -16.59
N ILE A 408 9.28 18.98 -16.20
CA ILE A 408 9.68 17.87 -15.31
C ILE A 408 9.05 18.02 -13.92
N THR A 409 8.86 19.25 -13.45
CA THR A 409 8.26 19.54 -12.13
C THR A 409 6.80 19.10 -12.09
N GLU A 410 6.06 19.30 -13.17
CA GLU A 410 4.66 18.87 -13.34
C GLU A 410 4.56 17.34 -13.38
N ALA A 411 5.46 16.69 -14.13
CA ALA A 411 5.57 15.23 -14.15
C ALA A 411 5.85 14.66 -12.75
N LYS A 412 6.76 15.28 -11.98
CA LYS A 412 7.04 14.93 -10.58
C LYS A 412 5.80 15.16 -9.69
N LYS A 413 5.07 16.26 -9.87
CA LYS A 413 3.83 16.55 -9.12
C LYS A 413 2.76 15.48 -9.37
N ALA A 414 2.57 15.05 -10.62
CA ALA A 414 1.67 13.94 -10.94
C ALA A 414 2.12 12.61 -10.29
N ILE A 415 3.44 12.35 -10.28
CA ILE A 415 4.01 11.15 -9.64
C ILE A 415 3.95 11.22 -8.11
N MET A 416 3.99 12.40 -7.48
CA MET A 416 3.84 12.56 -6.03
C MET A 416 2.37 12.43 -5.62
N ASN A 417 1.47 13.00 -6.41
CA ASN A 417 0.03 12.99 -6.18
C ASN A 417 -0.64 11.69 -6.69
N ARG A 418 -0.06 10.51 -6.40
CA ARG A 418 -0.62 9.20 -6.79
C ARG A 418 -1.92 8.83 -6.07
N LYS A 419 -2.49 9.72 -5.25
CA LYS A 419 -3.67 9.42 -4.45
C LYS A 419 -4.88 9.26 -5.37
N THR A 420 -5.15 7.99 -5.72
CA THR A 420 -6.39 7.42 -6.28
C THR A 420 -7.17 8.35 -7.20
N ILE A 421 -6.58 8.66 -8.35
CA ILE A 421 -7.33 9.24 -9.47
C ILE A 421 -8.22 8.14 -10.05
N LEU A 422 -9.49 8.46 -10.24
CA LEU A 422 -10.49 7.56 -10.82
C LEU A 422 -10.82 8.03 -12.23
N ILE A 423 -10.58 7.18 -13.23
CA ILE A 423 -11.03 7.40 -14.60
C ILE A 423 -12.10 6.33 -14.88
N ARG A 424 -13.33 6.75 -15.23
CA ARG A 424 -14.47 5.85 -15.46
C ARG A 424 -14.69 4.83 -14.32
N LYS A 425 -14.61 5.30 -13.07
CA LYS A 425 -14.72 4.47 -11.84
C LYS A 425 -13.58 3.46 -11.64
N LYS A 426 -12.54 3.46 -12.48
CA LYS A 426 -11.35 2.62 -12.35
C LYS A 426 -10.19 3.41 -11.77
N LYS A 427 -9.50 2.83 -10.78
CA LYS A 427 -8.32 3.45 -10.15
C LYS A 427 -7.13 3.32 -11.09
N ILE A 428 -6.51 4.46 -11.40
CA ILE A 428 -5.28 4.49 -12.19
C ILE A 428 -4.07 4.60 -11.26
N PHE A 429 -2.90 4.18 -11.75
CA PHE A 429 -1.64 4.32 -11.05
C PHE A 429 -0.61 5.01 -11.93
N ILE A 430 0.06 6.00 -11.36
CA ILE A 430 1.06 6.81 -12.03
C ILE A 430 2.45 6.34 -11.58
N ARG A 431 3.35 6.13 -12.54
CA ARG A 431 4.74 5.73 -12.31
C ARG A 431 5.68 6.50 -13.23
N GLU A 432 6.93 6.57 -12.82
CA GLU A 432 8.00 7.07 -13.67
C GLU A 432 8.12 6.20 -14.94
N TYR A 433 8.28 6.85 -16.09
CA TYR A 433 8.46 6.16 -17.37
C TYR A 433 9.79 5.38 -17.37
N ARG A 434 9.72 4.10 -17.75
CA ARG A 434 10.89 3.24 -17.91
C ARG A 434 10.89 2.66 -19.31
N GLU A 435 11.85 3.12 -20.09
CA GLU A 435 12.16 2.55 -21.39
C GLU A 435 12.58 1.09 -21.22
N ARG A 436 11.92 0.19 -21.96
CA ARG A 436 12.32 -1.22 -21.99
C ARG A 436 13.59 -1.29 -22.84
N LYS A 437 14.69 -1.66 -22.20
CA LYS A 437 15.96 -1.97 -22.87
C LYS A 437 15.90 -3.36 -23.49
#